data_AF-A0A2I0HYU4-F1
#
_entry.id   AF-A0A2I0HYU4-F1
#
_cell.length_a   1.000
_cell.length_b   1.000
_cell.length_c   1.000
_cell.angle_alpha   90.00
_cell.angle_beta   90.00
_cell.angle_gamma   90.00
#
_symmetry.space_group_name_H-M   'P 1'
#
loop_
_entity.id
_entity.type
_entity.pdbx_description
1 polymer ?
#
loop_
_entity_poly.entity_id
_entity_poly.type
_entity_poly.pdbx_seq_one_letter_code
_entity_poly.pdbx_strand_id
1 'polypeptide(L)'
;IGFFMEVFGGEELELKVMEKAGCVNYSYSPWESEKPDVYERQIYYRFDKRVSRYRGEVTSAQQKSPLSDKNGWLVEEVMTLHGVPLGDYFNLHLRYQVEDSPSRSKACHVQVFFGIAWLKSTRHQKRITKNILQSLQERLTVMFGALEKEFSTRQ
;
A
#
# COMPACT_ATOMS: atom_id res chain seq x y z
N ILE A 1 4.95 -17.57 4.83
CA ILE A 1 4.64 -16.21 4.35
C ILE A 1 5.40 -16.04 3.05
N GLY A 2 4.71 -15.81 1.92
CA GLY A 2 5.35 -15.67 0.61
C GLY A 2 6.20 -14.40 0.49
N PHE A 3 7.15 -14.38 -0.44
CA PHE A 3 8.10 -13.25 -0.61
C PHE A 3 7.40 -11.88 -0.73
N PHE A 4 6.30 -11.81 -1.49
CA PHE A 4 5.57 -10.55 -1.64
C PHE A 4 5.11 -9.98 -0.29
N MET A 5 4.71 -10.83 0.65
CA MET A 5 4.22 -10.40 1.96
C MET A 5 5.31 -9.79 2.85
N GLU A 6 6.59 -9.96 2.53
CA GLU A 6 7.69 -9.26 3.23
C GLU A 6 7.60 -7.73 3.04
N VAL A 7 6.92 -7.24 1.99
CA VAL A 7 6.65 -5.79 1.82
C VAL A 7 5.73 -5.22 2.89
N PHE A 8 5.09 -6.09 3.68
CA PHE A 8 4.27 -5.72 4.83
C PHE A 8 4.87 -6.21 6.16
N GLY A 9 6.12 -6.68 6.16
CA GLY A 9 6.75 -7.31 7.32
C GLY A 9 7.37 -6.35 8.34
N GLY A 10 7.60 -5.09 7.97
CA GLY A 10 8.37 -4.10 8.72
C GLY A 10 9.88 -4.19 8.48
N GLU A 11 10.34 -5.11 7.64
CA GLU A 11 11.77 -5.39 7.50
C GLU A 11 12.44 -4.56 6.38
N GLU A 12 13.68 -4.90 6.06
CA GLU A 12 14.51 -4.24 5.06
C GLU A 12 13.81 -4.11 3.69
N LEU A 13 13.04 -5.12 3.28
CA LEU A 13 12.35 -5.10 1.98
C LEU A 13 11.28 -4.00 1.93
N GLU A 14 10.43 -3.92 2.95
CA GLU A 14 9.40 -2.89 3.05
C GLU A 14 10.01 -1.50 3.02
N LEU A 15 11.05 -1.27 3.84
CA LEU A 15 11.75 0.02 3.89
C LEU A 15 12.33 0.42 2.53
N LYS A 16 13.03 -0.49 1.84
CA LYS A 16 13.63 -0.23 0.52
C LYS A 16 12.57 0.08 -0.54
N VAL A 17 11.47 -0.67 -0.55
CA VAL A 17 10.37 -0.48 -1.51
C VAL A 17 9.69 0.87 -1.27
N MET A 18 9.42 1.21 -0.01
CA MET A 18 8.79 2.46 0.35
C MET A 18 9.69 3.67 0.07
N GLU A 19 11.00 3.56 0.31
CA GLU A 19 11.98 4.58 -0.07
C GLU A 19 12.01 4.80 -1.60
N LYS A 20 12.07 3.72 -2.39
CA LYS A 20 12.03 3.80 -3.87
C LYS A 20 10.73 4.43 -4.37
N ALA A 21 9.61 4.18 -3.69
CA ALA A 21 8.31 4.81 -3.96
C ALA A 21 8.24 6.28 -3.50
N GLY A 22 9.32 6.83 -2.94
CA GLY A 22 9.42 8.21 -2.49
C GLY A 22 8.68 8.48 -1.19
N CYS A 23 8.51 7.47 -0.34
CA CYS A 23 7.99 7.60 1.02
C CYS A 23 9.18 7.91 1.95
N VAL A 24 9.31 9.16 2.38
CA VAL A 24 10.35 9.61 3.31
C VAL A 24 9.83 9.63 4.73
N ASN A 25 10.73 9.48 5.72
CA ASN A 25 10.39 9.36 7.14
C ASN A 25 9.36 8.24 7.39
N TYR A 26 9.51 7.11 6.69
CA TYR A 26 8.63 5.97 6.81
C TYR A 26 8.72 5.37 8.21
N SER A 27 7.57 5.20 8.86
CA SER A 27 7.44 4.52 10.14
C SER A 27 6.17 3.68 10.17
N TYR A 28 6.17 2.66 11.00
CA TYR A 28 5.05 1.74 11.14
C TYR A 28 4.99 1.24 12.60
N SER A 29 3.79 0.88 13.05
CA SER A 29 3.61 0.13 14.30
C SER A 29 3.78 -1.37 14.02
N PRO A 30 4.09 -2.18 15.05
CA PRO A 30 3.99 -3.63 14.95
C PRO A 30 2.57 -4.06 14.52
N TRP A 31 2.47 -5.26 13.94
CA TRP A 31 1.19 -5.92 13.72
C TRP A 31 0.62 -6.41 15.05
N GLU A 32 -0.61 -6.02 15.35
CA GLU A 32 -1.35 -6.42 16.56
C GLU A 32 -2.57 -7.25 16.15
N SER A 33 -2.90 -8.29 16.93
CA SER A 33 -4.10 -9.09 16.66
C SER A 33 -5.35 -8.32 17.12
N GLU A 34 -6.24 -8.01 16.18
CA GLU A 34 -7.54 -7.40 16.48
C GLU A 34 -8.57 -8.50 16.83
N LYS A 35 -8.55 -9.58 16.04
CA LYS A 35 -9.42 -10.77 16.14
C LYS A 35 -8.62 -12.01 15.72
N PRO A 36 -9.14 -13.24 15.91
CA PRO A 36 -8.49 -14.44 15.39
C PRO A 36 -8.17 -14.30 13.91
N ASP A 37 -6.91 -14.51 13.55
CA ASP A 37 -6.35 -14.41 12.19
C ASP A 37 -6.46 -13.03 11.50
N VAL A 38 -6.86 -11.99 12.23
CA VAL A 38 -6.92 -10.61 11.73
C VAL A 38 -5.94 -9.74 12.51
N TYR A 39 -5.06 -9.06 11.78
CA TYR A 39 -4.02 -8.23 12.35
C TYR A 39 -4.10 -6.83 11.80
N GLU A 40 -3.79 -5.84 12.63
CA GLU A 40 -3.79 -4.43 12.25
C GLU A 40 -2.46 -3.74 12.58
N ARG A 41 -2.14 -2.70 11.82
CA ARG A 41 -1.03 -1.79 12.12
C ARG A 41 -1.30 -0.39 11.58
N GLN A 42 -0.54 0.57 12.07
CA GLN A 42 -0.52 1.94 11.60
C GLN A 42 0.78 2.24 10.86
N ILE A 43 0.69 3.07 9.83
CA ILE A 43 1.82 3.52 9.01
C ILE A 43 1.79 5.04 8.92
N TYR A 44 2.97 5.64 8.91
CA TYR A 44 3.17 7.04 8.64
C TYR A 44 4.33 7.27 7.68
N TYR A 45 4.17 8.22 6.77
CA TYR A 45 5.27 8.74 5.95
C TYR A 45 4.93 10.08 5.32
N ARG A 46 5.92 10.70 4.68
CA ARG A 46 5.74 11.90 3.86
C ARG A 46 6.15 11.62 2.42
N PHE A 47 5.49 12.25 1.45
CA PHE A 47 5.92 12.18 0.06
C PHE A 47 7.17 13.04 -0.20
N ASP A 48 8.14 12.47 -0.92
CA ASP A 48 9.25 13.23 -1.52
C ASP A 48 8.69 14.28 -2.49
N LYS A 49 9.40 15.42 -2.62
CA LYS A 49 9.02 16.52 -3.53
C LYS A 49 8.90 16.05 -4.99
N ARG A 50 9.68 15.03 -5.38
CA ARG A 50 9.67 14.41 -6.70
C ARG A 50 8.35 13.67 -6.97
N VAL A 51 7.71 13.13 -5.93
CA VAL A 51 6.44 12.39 -6.01
C VAL A 51 5.26 13.34 -5.88
N SER A 52 5.31 14.27 -4.91
CA SER A 52 4.23 15.22 -4.67
C SER A 52 4.77 16.63 -4.47
N ARG A 53 4.27 17.57 -5.27
CA ARG A 53 4.59 19.00 -5.13
C ARG A 53 4.22 19.55 -3.75
N TYR A 54 3.19 18.99 -3.13
CA TYR A 54 2.68 19.41 -1.83
C TYR A 54 3.47 18.82 -0.65
N ARG A 55 4.30 17.79 -0.90
CA ARG A 55 5.01 17.03 0.15
C ARG A 55 4.06 16.58 1.27
N GLY A 56 2.85 16.18 0.88
CA GLY A 56 1.82 15.75 1.81
C GLY A 56 2.29 14.58 2.67
N GLU A 57 1.72 14.51 3.87
CA GLU A 57 1.94 13.42 4.81
C GLU A 57 0.82 12.40 4.66
N VAL A 58 1.11 11.17 5.05
CA VAL A 58 0.19 10.05 5.00
C VAL A 58 0.16 9.40 6.35
N THR A 59 -1.05 9.21 6.87
CA THR A 59 -1.32 8.25 7.94
C THR A 59 -2.19 7.15 7.35
N SER A 60 -1.86 5.90 7.62
CA SER A 60 -2.55 4.76 7.02
C SER A 60 -2.79 3.67 8.05
N ALA A 61 -4.00 3.12 8.05
CA ALA A 61 -4.35 1.93 8.82
C ALA A 61 -4.36 0.74 7.87
N GLN A 62 -3.58 -0.29 8.19
CA GLN A 62 -3.57 -1.55 7.45
C GLN A 62 -4.15 -2.66 8.29
N GLN A 63 -4.98 -3.50 7.66
CA GLN A 63 -5.47 -4.74 8.21
C GLN A 63 -5.04 -5.89 7.29
N LYS A 64 -4.62 -7.02 7.85
CA LYS A 64 -4.34 -8.24 7.07
C LYS A 64 -5.05 -9.45 7.67
N SER A 65 -5.48 -10.34 6.78
CA SER A 65 -6.14 -11.60 7.11
C SER A 65 -5.80 -12.67 6.06
N PRO A 66 -5.89 -13.97 6.40
CA PRO A 66 -5.77 -15.01 5.39
C PRO A 66 -6.96 -14.99 4.43
N LEU A 67 -6.74 -15.38 3.17
CA LEU A 67 -7.85 -15.61 2.24
C LEU A 67 -8.75 -16.76 2.71
N SER A 68 -10.02 -16.76 2.28
CA SER A 68 -11.02 -17.75 2.73
C SER A 68 -10.65 -19.20 2.38
N ASP A 69 -9.96 -19.40 1.26
CA ASP A 69 -9.42 -20.69 0.81
C ASP A 69 -8.07 -21.04 1.47
N LYS A 70 -7.58 -20.16 2.35
CA LYS A 70 -6.27 -20.22 3.03
C LYS A 70 -5.07 -20.25 2.07
N ASN A 71 -5.26 -19.86 0.81
CA ASN A 71 -4.23 -19.87 -0.22
C ASN A 71 -3.58 -18.48 -0.39
N GLY A 72 -3.26 -17.83 0.72
CA GLY A 72 -2.56 -16.54 0.72
C GLY A 72 -3.19 -15.52 1.65
N TRP A 73 -3.04 -14.24 1.32
CA TRP A 73 -3.32 -13.12 2.21
C TRP A 73 -4.11 -12.01 1.53
N LEU A 74 -5.00 -11.39 2.31
CA LEU A 74 -5.65 -10.14 2.02
C LEU A 74 -5.02 -9.05 2.89
N VAL A 75 -4.63 -7.93 2.28
CA VAL A 75 -4.22 -6.71 3.00
C VAL A 75 -5.10 -5.56 2.55
N GLU A 76 -5.83 -4.97 3.48
CA GLU A 76 -6.67 -3.79 3.26
C GLU A 76 -6.01 -2.58 3.90
N GLU A 77 -6.07 -1.44 3.21
CA GLU A 77 -5.40 -0.23 3.63
C GLU A 77 -6.34 0.97 3.47
N VAL A 78 -6.47 1.76 4.52
CA VAL A 78 -7.18 3.05 4.50
C VAL A 78 -6.16 4.15 4.75
N MET A 79 -5.91 4.97 3.71
CA MET A 79 -4.95 6.06 3.75
C MET A 79 -5.65 7.41 3.87
N THR A 80 -5.12 8.25 4.75
CA THR A 80 -5.51 9.65 4.91
C THR A 80 -4.35 10.54 4.45
N LEU A 81 -4.64 11.47 3.55
CA LEU A 81 -3.66 12.43 3.02
C LEU A 81 -3.76 13.77 3.75
N HIS A 82 -2.64 14.23 4.30
CA HIS A 82 -2.51 15.49 5.00
C HIS A 82 -1.69 16.49 4.18
N GLY A 83 -1.98 17.80 4.35
CA GLY A 83 -1.21 18.86 3.69
C GLY A 83 -1.40 18.92 2.16
N VAL A 84 -2.41 18.25 1.61
CA VAL A 84 -2.80 18.33 0.19
C VAL A 84 -4.11 19.11 0.04
N PRO A 85 -4.34 19.79 -1.10
CA PRO A 85 -5.61 20.48 -1.33
C PRO A 85 -6.80 19.53 -1.21
N LEU A 86 -7.77 19.89 -0.38
CA LEU A 86 -8.98 19.10 -0.12
C LEU A 86 -8.70 17.69 0.43
N GLY A 87 -7.58 17.48 1.12
CA GLY A 87 -7.24 16.18 1.71
C GLY A 87 -8.29 15.65 2.70
N ASP A 88 -9.03 16.53 3.35
CA ASP A 88 -10.13 16.20 4.27
C ASP A 88 -11.47 15.86 3.57
N TYR A 89 -11.49 15.83 2.23
CA TYR A 89 -12.68 15.51 1.44
C TYR A 89 -12.76 14.03 1.07
N PHE A 90 -11.69 13.26 1.25
CA PHE A 90 -11.64 11.88 0.83
C PHE A 90 -10.60 11.06 1.61
N ASN A 91 -10.81 9.75 1.65
CA ASN A 91 -9.79 8.77 2.00
C ASN A 91 -9.48 7.89 0.78
N LEU A 92 -8.30 7.29 0.77
CA LEU A 92 -7.92 6.29 -0.23
C LEU A 92 -8.06 4.90 0.38
N HIS A 93 -8.63 3.98 -0.38
CA HIS A 93 -8.77 2.59 0.03
C HIS A 93 -7.99 1.74 -0.95
N LEU A 94 -7.11 0.87 -0.44
CA LEU A 94 -6.40 -0.12 -1.23
C LEU A 94 -6.68 -1.51 -0.68
N ARG A 95 -6.68 -2.49 -1.56
CA ARG A 95 -6.81 -3.90 -1.23
C ARG A 95 -5.83 -4.69 -2.07
N TYR A 96 -4.92 -5.39 -1.40
CA TYR A 96 -3.97 -6.32 -1.98
C TYR A 96 -4.47 -7.73 -1.71
N GLN A 97 -4.72 -8.48 -2.78
CA GLN A 97 -5.03 -9.91 -2.72
C GLN A 97 -3.83 -10.66 -3.27
N VAL A 98 -3.21 -11.46 -2.41
CA VAL A 98 -1.97 -12.18 -2.67
C VAL A 98 -2.28 -13.65 -2.58
N GLU A 99 -2.25 -14.33 -3.72
CA GLU A 99 -2.51 -15.76 -3.84
C GLU A 99 -1.19 -16.50 -4.08
N ASP A 100 -0.93 -17.52 -3.27
CA ASP A 100 0.24 -18.38 -3.47
C ASP A 100 -0.04 -19.36 -4.64
N SER A 101 0.94 -19.56 -5.51
CA SER A 101 0.80 -20.53 -6.61
C SER A 101 0.94 -21.95 -6.07
N PRO A 102 0.00 -22.88 -6.36
CA PRO A 102 0.07 -24.27 -5.87
C PRO A 102 1.17 -25.12 -6.53
N SER A 103 1.91 -24.58 -7.50
CA SER A 103 2.99 -25.28 -8.21
C SER A 103 4.35 -25.17 -7.51
N ARG A 104 5.30 -26.06 -7.85
CA ARG A 104 6.69 -26.07 -7.33
C ARG A 104 7.51 -24.79 -7.60
N SER A 105 6.95 -23.79 -8.27
CA SER A 105 7.57 -22.49 -8.49
C SER A 105 7.26 -21.54 -7.33
N LYS A 106 8.28 -20.82 -6.84
CA LYS A 106 8.14 -19.70 -5.87
C LYS A 106 7.42 -18.49 -6.49
N ALA A 107 6.22 -18.68 -7.02
CA ALA A 107 5.43 -17.65 -7.70
C ALA A 107 4.17 -17.33 -6.88
N CYS A 108 3.70 -16.08 -6.99
CA CYS A 108 2.45 -15.64 -6.42
C CYS A 108 1.68 -14.81 -7.46
N HIS A 109 0.36 -14.79 -7.34
CA HIS A 109 -0.50 -13.90 -8.09
C HIS A 109 -0.93 -12.75 -7.17
N VAL A 110 -0.73 -11.51 -7.62
CA VAL A 110 -1.08 -10.33 -6.83
C VAL A 110 -2.06 -9.47 -7.60
N GLN A 111 -3.20 -9.18 -6.98
CA GLN A 111 -4.19 -8.24 -7.47
C GLN A 111 -4.28 -7.05 -6.52
N VAL A 112 -4.26 -5.85 -7.08
CA VAL A 112 -4.40 -4.62 -6.29
C VAL A 112 -5.62 -3.86 -6.77
N PHE A 113 -6.57 -3.66 -5.87
CA PHE A 113 -7.74 -2.82 -6.07
C PHE A 113 -7.54 -1.53 -5.29
N PHE A 114 -7.92 -0.40 -5.87
CA PHE A 114 -7.86 0.88 -5.16
C PHE A 114 -9.00 1.80 -5.56
N GLY A 115 -9.42 2.63 -4.62
CA GLY A 115 -10.57 3.51 -4.76
C GLY A 115 -10.48 4.74 -3.86
N ILE A 116 -11.43 5.64 -4.05
CA ILE A 116 -11.52 6.92 -3.33
C ILE A 116 -12.87 6.94 -2.61
N ALA A 117 -12.83 7.00 -1.28
CA ALA A 117 -14.01 7.20 -0.46
C ALA A 117 -14.24 8.71 -0.28
N TRP A 118 -15.25 9.26 -0.94
CA TRP A 118 -15.60 10.68 -0.84
C TRP A 118 -16.38 10.96 0.44
N LEU A 119 -15.82 11.81 1.30
CA LEU A 119 -16.40 12.23 2.58
C LEU A 119 -17.21 13.52 2.45
N LYS A 120 -16.85 14.36 1.48
CA LYS A 120 -17.49 15.67 1.21
C LYS A 120 -17.66 15.89 -0.28
N SER A 121 -18.69 16.64 -0.67
CA SER A 121 -18.92 17.01 -2.07
C SER A 121 -17.98 18.12 -2.53
N THR A 122 -17.46 18.05 -3.76
CA THR A 122 -16.71 19.14 -4.38
C THR A 122 -16.90 19.15 -5.89
N ARG A 123 -16.97 20.35 -6.50
CA ARG A 123 -17.00 20.49 -7.97
C ARG A 123 -15.74 19.96 -8.65
N HIS A 124 -14.66 19.77 -7.89
CA HIS A 124 -13.36 19.33 -8.40
C HIS A 124 -13.17 17.80 -8.39
N GLN A 125 -14.20 17.05 -8.00
CA GLN A 125 -14.13 15.60 -7.77
C GLN A 125 -13.50 14.84 -8.95
N LYS A 126 -13.98 15.07 -10.18
CA LYS A 126 -13.47 14.40 -11.39
C LYS A 126 -11.96 14.61 -11.60
N ARG A 127 -11.47 15.85 -11.39
CA ARG A 127 -10.05 16.19 -11.56
C ARG A 127 -9.20 15.53 -10.49
N ILE A 128 -9.67 15.57 -9.24
CA ILE A 128 -8.99 14.96 -8.10
C ILE A 128 -8.92 13.44 -8.29
N THR A 129 -10.03 12.79 -8.67
CA THR A 129 -10.05 11.36 -9.00
C THR A 129 -9.00 11.01 -10.05
N LYS A 130 -8.97 11.72 -11.18
CA LYS A 130 -8.00 11.43 -12.25
C LYS A 130 -6.56 11.52 -11.74
N ASN A 131 -6.23 12.58 -11.00
CA ASN A 131 -4.90 12.78 -10.47
C ASN A 131 -4.51 11.66 -9.48
N ILE A 132 -5.40 11.32 -8.55
CA ILE A 132 -5.14 10.28 -7.55
C ILE A 132 -4.93 8.92 -8.22
N LEU A 133 -5.82 8.53 -9.14
CA LEU A 133 -5.70 7.24 -9.82
C LEU A 133 -4.38 7.13 -10.59
N GLN A 134 -3.99 8.19 -11.31
CA GLN A 134 -2.72 8.23 -12.01
C GLN A 134 -1.53 8.11 -11.03
N SER A 135 -1.50 8.92 -9.97
CA SER A 135 -0.41 8.91 -8.99
C SER A 135 -0.31 7.58 -8.23
N LEU A 136 -1.44 6.95 -7.89
CA LEU A 136 -1.45 5.63 -7.26
C LEU A 136 -0.92 4.56 -8.20
N GLN A 137 -1.32 4.57 -9.48
CA GLN A 137 -0.82 3.62 -10.47
C GLN A 137 0.69 3.77 -10.71
N GLU A 138 1.19 5.01 -10.83
CA GLU A 138 2.62 5.28 -10.96
C GLU A 138 3.38 4.77 -9.72
N ARG A 139 2.87 5.04 -8.51
CA ARG A 139 3.46 4.54 -7.26
C ARG A 139 3.50 3.02 -7.21
N LEU A 140 2.40 2.34 -7.53
CA LEU A 140 2.34 0.88 -7.54
C LEU A 140 3.35 0.31 -8.53
N THR A 141 3.47 0.90 -9.72
CA THR A 141 4.45 0.47 -10.73
C THR A 141 5.88 0.52 -10.18
N VAL A 142 6.24 1.58 -9.46
CA VAL A 142 7.55 1.71 -8.82
C VAL A 142 7.74 0.67 -7.72
N MET A 143 6.73 0.45 -6.88
CA MET A 143 6.81 -0.53 -5.79
C MET A 143 7.00 -1.95 -6.33
N PHE A 144 6.22 -2.36 -7.32
CA PHE A 144 6.34 -3.69 -7.92
C PHE A 144 7.67 -3.87 -8.65
N GLY A 145 8.13 -2.88 -9.42
CA GLY A 145 9.45 -2.94 -10.06
C GLY A 145 10.60 -3.01 -9.05
N ALA A 146 10.47 -2.35 -7.90
CA ALA A 146 11.42 -2.50 -6.81
C ALA A 146 11.43 -3.93 -6.24
N LEU A 147 10.24 -4.50 -5.99
CA LEU A 147 10.08 -5.86 -5.48
C LEU A 147 10.65 -6.92 -6.43
N GLU A 148 10.36 -6.84 -7.72
CA GLU A 148 10.88 -7.76 -8.74
C GLU A 148 12.41 -7.76 -8.80
N LYS A 149 13.03 -6.58 -8.65
CA LYS A 149 14.49 -6.45 -8.62
C LYS A 149 15.09 -7.09 -7.36
N GLU A 150 14.49 -6.86 -6.20
CA GLU A 150 14.95 -7.50 -4.94
C GLU A 150 14.75 -9.02 -4.98
N PHE A 151 13.64 -9.50 -5.55
CA PHE A 151 13.38 -10.92 -5.74
C PHE A 151 14.47 -11.58 -6.59
N SER A 152 14.80 -10.96 -7.73
CA SER A 152 15.83 -11.46 -8.66
C SER A 152 17.24 -11.46 -8.06
N THR A 153 17.51 -10.58 -7.09
CA THR A 153 18.82 -10.49 -6.43
C THR A 153 19.01 -11.55 -5.33
N ARG A 154 17.90 -12.09 -4.80
CA ARG A 154 17.89 -13.10 -3.72
C ARG A 154 17.76 -14.54 -4.22
N GLN A 155 17.61 -14.74 -5.53
CA GLN A 155 17.66 -16.06 -6.17
C GLN A 155 19.10 -16.49 -6.45
#